data_AF-A0A5K8A665-F1
#
_entry.id   AF-A0A5K8A665-F1
#
_cell.length_a   1.000
_cell.length_b   1.000
_cell.length_c   1.000
_cell.angle_alpha   90.00
_cell.angle_beta   90.00
_cell.angle_gamma   90.00
#
_symmetry.space_group_name_H-M   'P 1'
#
loop_
_entity.id
_entity.type
_entity.pdbx_description
1 polymer ?
#
loop_
_entity_poly.entity_id
_entity_poly.type
_entity_poly.pdbx_seq_one_letter_code
_entity_poly.pdbx_strand_id
1 'polypeptide(L)'
;MLSPEESKTVLRNFFNKKYIADIGQLYHLLQTTSRMSVFRRLKRMGYLTSFTDAGRYYTLQDVPIFDEWGLWFHKGIGFSQYGTLKNTIIKIVHSSDAGMMPKEMLNLLKIRIPNTLHNALHGLVKNNQIGRRRLERFFLYTDANPEKAQLQLNTRRFLLQKTAPVVEPPSAELTIAVLIEAFKTVKIRVSPTLVAERLDVRGMSVTVEQVKQIFTRHGIPTEKKTASLP
;
A
#
# COMPACT_ATOMS: atom_id res chain seq x y z
N MET A 1 -45.58 -11.74 -5.72
CA MET A 1 -44.75 -10.94 -4.79
C MET A 1 -45.40 -10.98 -3.42
N LEU A 2 -44.61 -11.29 -2.40
CA LEU A 2 -45.11 -11.41 -1.01
C LEU A 2 -45.64 -10.09 -0.45
N SER A 3 -46.56 -10.20 0.51
CA SER A 3 -47.05 -9.05 1.30
C SER A 3 -45.90 -8.40 2.08
N PRO A 4 -46.05 -7.14 2.56
CA PRO A 4 -45.00 -6.46 3.34
C PRO A 4 -44.53 -7.24 4.58
N GLU A 5 -45.45 -7.81 5.36
CA GLU A 5 -45.14 -8.51 6.61
C GLU A 5 -44.51 -9.88 6.37
N GLU A 6 -45.01 -10.62 5.36
CA GLU A 6 -44.39 -11.87 4.94
C GLU A 6 -42.97 -11.63 4.42
N SER A 7 -42.79 -10.60 3.56
CA SER A 7 -41.48 -10.19 3.02
C SER A 7 -40.48 -9.94 4.15
N LYS A 8 -40.89 -9.21 5.20
CA LYS A 8 -40.04 -8.89 6.35
C LYS A 8 -39.63 -10.15 7.11
N THR A 9 -40.57 -11.05 7.33
CA THR A 9 -40.34 -12.31 8.06
C THR A 9 -39.38 -13.22 7.30
N VAL A 10 -39.61 -13.44 6.00
CA VAL A 10 -38.75 -14.32 5.19
C VAL A 10 -37.34 -13.73 5.03
N LEU A 11 -37.20 -12.40 4.88
CA LEU A 11 -35.90 -11.73 4.80
C LEU A 11 -35.12 -11.89 6.10
N ARG A 12 -35.72 -11.62 7.26
CA ARG A 12 -35.07 -11.83 8.57
C ARG A 12 -34.61 -13.27 8.74
N ASN A 13 -35.49 -14.23 8.47
CA ASN A 13 -35.15 -15.64 8.60
C ASN A 13 -34.03 -16.06 7.65
N PHE A 14 -34.00 -15.52 6.43
CA PHE A 14 -32.93 -15.77 5.47
C PHE A 14 -31.60 -15.21 5.96
N PHE A 15 -31.57 -13.92 6.33
CA PHE A 15 -30.35 -13.25 6.74
C PHE A 15 -29.80 -13.77 8.08
N ASN A 16 -30.64 -14.25 9.00
CA ASN A 16 -30.19 -14.93 10.22
C ASN A 16 -29.44 -16.24 9.95
N LYS A 17 -29.71 -16.91 8.82
CA LYS A 17 -29.11 -18.21 8.45
C LYS A 17 -27.96 -18.08 7.46
N LYS A 18 -28.11 -17.19 6.48
CA LYS A 18 -27.17 -17.05 5.34
C LYS A 18 -26.31 -15.80 5.43
N TYR A 19 -26.68 -14.83 6.28
CA TYR A 19 -26.04 -13.53 6.52
C TYR A 19 -25.97 -12.57 5.34
N ILE A 20 -25.76 -13.05 4.12
CA ILE A 20 -25.69 -12.25 2.91
C ILE A 20 -26.55 -12.86 1.80
N ALA A 21 -27.01 -12.01 0.88
CA ALA A 21 -27.78 -12.42 -0.29
C ALA A 21 -27.28 -11.69 -1.54
N ASP A 22 -27.28 -12.38 -2.69
CA ASP A 22 -27.26 -11.69 -3.98
C ASP A 22 -28.68 -11.32 -4.46
N ILE A 23 -28.78 -10.54 -5.53
CA ILE A 23 -30.08 -10.09 -6.05
C ILE A 23 -30.97 -11.24 -6.56
N GLY A 24 -30.38 -12.32 -7.09
CA GLY A 24 -31.11 -13.48 -7.58
C GLY A 24 -31.80 -14.24 -6.44
N GLN A 25 -31.07 -14.46 -5.34
CA GLN A 25 -31.63 -15.06 -4.13
C GLN A 25 -32.79 -14.22 -3.57
N LEU A 26 -32.68 -12.88 -3.62
CA LEU A 26 -33.74 -11.99 -3.18
C LEU A 26 -34.98 -12.02 -4.08
N TYR A 27 -34.81 -12.19 -5.39
CA TYR A 27 -35.93 -12.39 -6.32
C TYR A 27 -36.72 -13.66 -5.99
N HIS A 28 -36.03 -14.77 -5.79
CA HIS A 28 -36.66 -16.03 -5.39
C HIS A 28 -37.37 -15.90 -4.04
N LEU A 29 -36.71 -15.30 -3.05
CA LEU A 29 -37.24 -15.16 -1.70
C LEU A 29 -38.50 -14.28 -1.63
N LEU A 30 -38.54 -13.19 -2.41
CA LEU A 30 -39.66 -12.24 -2.43
C LEU A 30 -40.72 -12.55 -3.51
N GLN A 31 -40.52 -13.61 -4.28
CA GLN A 31 -41.37 -14.01 -5.40
C GLN A 31 -41.65 -12.84 -6.36
N THR A 32 -40.57 -12.19 -6.78
CA THR A 32 -40.62 -11.03 -7.69
C THR A 32 -39.38 -10.99 -8.56
N THR A 33 -39.52 -10.48 -9.77
CA THR A 33 -38.40 -10.16 -10.68
C THR A 33 -38.09 -8.66 -10.68
N SER A 34 -38.87 -7.85 -9.94
CA SER A 34 -38.74 -6.39 -9.93
C SER A 34 -37.64 -5.95 -8.96
N ARG A 35 -36.53 -5.46 -9.52
CA ARG A 35 -35.42 -4.85 -8.76
C ARG A 35 -35.89 -3.78 -7.80
N MET A 36 -36.76 -2.87 -8.27
CA MET A 36 -37.31 -1.78 -7.43
C MET A 36 -38.11 -2.33 -6.25
N SER A 37 -38.88 -3.39 -6.46
CA SER A 37 -39.68 -4.00 -5.40
C SER A 37 -38.83 -4.64 -4.31
N VAL A 38 -37.73 -5.33 -4.69
CA VAL A 38 -36.75 -5.88 -3.75
C VAL A 38 -36.15 -4.76 -2.89
N PHE A 39 -35.60 -3.72 -3.52
CA PHE A 39 -34.97 -2.62 -2.77
C PHE A 39 -35.94 -1.83 -1.92
N ARG A 40 -37.20 -1.68 -2.36
CA ARG A 40 -38.25 -1.07 -1.54
C ARG A 40 -38.51 -1.86 -0.26
N ARG A 41 -38.48 -3.21 -0.31
CA ARG A 41 -38.60 -4.07 0.88
C ARG A 41 -37.36 -3.96 1.78
N LEU A 42 -36.17 -4.11 1.20
CA LEU A 42 -34.91 -4.01 1.94
C LEU A 42 -34.73 -2.65 2.63
N LYS A 43 -35.08 -1.55 1.95
CA LYS A 43 -34.94 -0.19 2.49
C LYS A 43 -35.76 0.01 3.76
N ARG A 44 -36.94 -0.60 3.88
CA ARG A 44 -37.77 -0.54 5.10
C ARG A 44 -37.15 -1.27 6.29
N MET A 45 -36.17 -2.13 6.06
CA MET A 45 -35.54 -2.95 7.10
C MET A 45 -34.15 -2.47 7.47
N GLY A 46 -33.61 -1.45 6.80
CA GLY A 46 -32.21 -1.05 6.94
C GLY A 46 -31.28 -2.12 6.35
N TYR A 47 -30.86 -1.93 5.10
CA TYR A 47 -29.93 -2.84 4.44
C TYR A 47 -28.60 -2.18 4.15
N LEU A 48 -27.57 -3.01 4.03
CA LEU A 48 -26.24 -2.64 3.60
C LEU A 48 -25.92 -3.34 2.28
N THR A 49 -25.07 -2.70 1.50
CA THR A 49 -24.52 -3.25 0.25
C THR A 49 -23.04 -3.49 0.46
N SER A 50 -22.51 -4.56 -0.13
CA SER A 50 -21.07 -4.83 -0.07
C SER A 50 -20.31 -3.69 -0.74
N PHE A 51 -19.17 -3.28 -0.17
CA PHE A 51 -18.26 -2.37 -0.85
C PHE A 51 -17.27 -3.14 -1.75
N THR A 52 -17.16 -4.45 -1.56
CA THR A 52 -16.47 -5.38 -2.46
C THR A 52 -17.42 -5.90 -3.54
N ASP A 53 -16.85 -6.61 -4.54
CA ASP A 53 -17.61 -7.33 -5.57
C ASP A 53 -18.62 -6.45 -6.31
N ALA A 54 -18.26 -5.18 -6.53
CA ALA A 54 -19.09 -4.17 -7.20
C ALA A 54 -20.50 -3.98 -6.57
N GLY A 55 -20.65 -4.21 -5.26
CA GLY A 55 -21.93 -4.04 -4.58
C GLY A 55 -22.97 -5.10 -4.91
N ARG A 56 -22.51 -6.31 -5.23
CA ARG A 56 -23.35 -7.45 -5.60
C ARG A 56 -24.14 -8.05 -4.44
N TYR A 57 -23.63 -7.93 -3.22
CA TYR A 57 -24.19 -8.59 -2.05
C TYR A 57 -24.86 -7.62 -1.10
N TYR A 58 -25.90 -8.10 -0.43
CA TYR A 58 -26.73 -7.35 0.50
C TYR A 58 -26.81 -8.07 1.84
N THR A 59 -26.99 -7.30 2.91
CA THR A 59 -27.28 -7.79 4.26
C THR A 59 -28.18 -6.79 4.99
N LEU A 60 -28.73 -7.16 6.14
CA LEU A 60 -29.45 -6.24 7.02
C LEU A 60 -28.47 -5.58 8.00
N GLN A 61 -28.79 -4.38 8.47
CA GLN A 61 -27.90 -3.60 9.35
C GLN A 61 -27.63 -4.26 10.71
N ASP A 62 -28.50 -5.15 11.17
CA ASP A 62 -28.43 -5.88 12.43
C ASP A 62 -27.62 -7.19 12.36
N VAL A 63 -27.20 -7.61 11.16
CA VAL A 63 -26.45 -8.86 10.97
C VAL A 63 -24.94 -8.70 11.20
N PRO A 64 -24.26 -7.67 10.63
CA PRO A 64 -22.83 -7.51 10.82
C PRO A 64 -22.45 -7.16 12.26
N ILE A 65 -21.35 -7.74 12.74
CA ILE A 65 -20.62 -7.24 13.90
C ILE A 65 -19.37 -6.55 13.35
N PHE A 66 -19.38 -5.23 13.35
CA PHE A 66 -18.29 -4.43 12.78
C PHE A 66 -17.06 -4.41 13.70
N ASP A 67 -15.88 -4.40 13.07
CA ASP A 67 -14.61 -4.20 13.77
C ASP A 67 -14.37 -2.72 14.13
N GLU A 68 -13.20 -2.44 14.71
CA GLU A 68 -12.76 -1.09 15.09
C GLU A 68 -12.75 -0.08 13.93
N TRP A 69 -12.62 -0.56 12.68
CA TRP A 69 -12.65 0.24 11.46
C TRP A 69 -14.05 0.36 10.86
N GLY A 70 -15.05 -0.23 11.50
CA GLY A 70 -16.42 -0.26 10.99
C GLY A 70 -16.61 -1.25 9.85
N LEU A 71 -15.74 -2.24 9.72
CA LEU A 71 -15.75 -3.23 8.64
C LEU A 71 -16.25 -4.57 9.14
N TRP A 72 -16.98 -5.27 8.29
CA TRP A 72 -17.36 -6.65 8.52
C TRP A 72 -17.16 -7.44 7.23
N PHE A 73 -16.55 -8.62 7.36
CA PHE A 73 -16.28 -9.49 6.23
C PHE A 73 -16.92 -10.84 6.41
N HIS A 74 -17.71 -11.27 5.42
CA HIS A 74 -18.26 -12.61 5.34
C HIS A 74 -17.76 -13.31 4.08
N LYS A 75 -16.99 -14.40 4.23
CA LYS A 75 -16.42 -15.17 3.10
C LYS A 75 -15.67 -14.30 2.07
N GLY A 76 -14.97 -13.27 2.55
CA GLY A 76 -14.22 -12.32 1.72
C GLY A 76 -15.05 -11.17 1.14
N ILE A 77 -16.36 -11.16 1.34
CA ILE A 77 -17.23 -10.04 0.96
C ILE A 77 -17.25 -9.01 2.08
N GLY A 78 -16.88 -7.77 1.76
CA GLY A 78 -16.76 -6.68 2.73
C GLY A 78 -17.99 -5.77 2.76
N PHE A 79 -18.45 -5.46 3.97
CA PHE A 79 -19.48 -4.47 4.28
C PHE A 79 -18.93 -3.44 5.26
N SER A 80 -19.47 -2.23 5.18
CA SER A 80 -19.05 -1.12 6.02
C SER A 80 -20.26 -0.45 6.64
N GLN A 81 -20.14 -0.07 7.91
CA GLN A 81 -21.16 0.75 8.59
C GLN A 81 -21.34 2.12 7.90
N TYR A 82 -20.34 2.58 7.14
CA TYR A 82 -20.36 3.83 6.40
C TYR A 82 -20.95 3.68 4.97
N GLY A 83 -21.41 2.47 4.63
CA GLY A 83 -22.06 2.15 3.36
C GLY A 83 -21.07 1.97 2.22
N THR A 84 -20.82 3.02 1.44
CA THR A 84 -20.03 2.91 0.20
C THR A 84 -18.53 2.79 0.44
N LEU A 85 -17.80 2.24 -0.54
CA LEU A 85 -16.34 2.20 -0.51
C LEU A 85 -15.73 3.58 -0.28
N LYS A 86 -16.23 4.62 -0.96
CA LYS A 86 -15.74 5.99 -0.84
C LYS A 86 -15.89 6.53 0.58
N ASN A 87 -17.08 6.40 1.17
CA ASN A 87 -17.34 6.85 2.54
C ASN A 87 -16.48 6.09 3.56
N THR A 88 -16.28 4.81 3.32
CA THR A 88 -15.43 3.94 4.15
C THR A 88 -13.99 4.42 4.11
N ILE A 89 -13.44 4.68 2.92
CA ILE A 89 -12.08 5.22 2.76
C ILE A 89 -11.94 6.57 3.48
N ILE A 90 -12.90 7.49 3.32
CA ILE A 90 -12.88 8.78 4.01
C ILE A 90 -12.77 8.55 5.53
N LYS A 91 -13.64 7.71 6.09
CA LYS A 91 -13.66 7.44 7.52
C LYS A 91 -12.38 6.78 8.04
N ILE A 92 -11.83 5.83 7.29
CA ILE A 92 -10.54 5.21 7.62
C ILE A 92 -9.41 6.24 7.61
N VAL A 93 -9.32 7.06 6.55
CA VAL A 93 -8.27 8.09 6.43
C VAL A 93 -8.39 9.14 7.53
N HIS A 94 -9.61 9.57 7.84
CA HIS A 94 -9.86 10.57 8.89
C HIS A 94 -9.63 10.00 10.29
N SER A 95 -9.81 8.69 10.51
CA SER A 95 -9.63 8.10 11.84
C SER A 95 -8.20 7.62 12.10
N SER A 96 -7.36 7.54 11.06
CA SER A 96 -5.96 7.13 11.19
C SER A 96 -5.08 8.26 11.73
N ASP A 97 -4.30 8.00 12.77
CA ASP A 97 -3.34 8.97 13.32
C ASP A 97 -2.11 9.20 12.45
N ALA A 98 -1.81 8.29 11.52
CA ALA A 98 -0.62 8.34 10.66
C ALA A 98 -0.98 8.45 9.18
N GLY A 99 -2.24 8.77 8.85
CA GLY A 99 -2.78 8.65 7.49
C GLY A 99 -2.72 7.20 6.99
N MET A 100 -3.00 6.98 5.70
CA MET A 100 -3.04 5.63 5.13
C MET A 100 -2.28 5.53 3.81
N MET A 101 -1.43 4.51 3.70
CA MET A 101 -0.80 4.13 2.44
C MET A 101 -1.76 3.25 1.62
N PRO A 102 -1.66 3.27 0.27
CA PRO A 102 -2.43 2.37 -0.60
C PRO A 102 -2.36 0.90 -0.19
N LYS A 103 -1.18 0.40 0.17
CA LYS A 103 -0.99 -1.01 0.54
C LYS A 103 -1.71 -1.36 1.84
N GLU A 104 -1.64 -0.50 2.85
CA GLU A 104 -2.35 -0.66 4.12
C GLU A 104 -3.87 -0.68 3.87
N MET A 105 -4.34 0.25 3.04
CA MET A 105 -5.75 0.37 2.67
C MET A 105 -6.26 -0.86 1.88
N LEU A 106 -5.47 -1.38 0.92
CA LEU A 106 -5.82 -2.61 0.19
C LEU A 106 -5.95 -3.80 1.11
N ASN A 107 -5.01 -3.95 2.04
CA ASN A 107 -4.99 -5.03 3.02
C ASN A 107 -6.19 -4.94 3.95
N LEU A 108 -6.44 -3.76 4.53
CA LEU A 108 -7.54 -3.52 5.46
C LEU A 108 -8.91 -3.76 4.80
N LEU A 109 -9.10 -3.24 3.58
CA LEU A 109 -10.36 -3.37 2.83
C LEU A 109 -10.50 -4.72 2.11
N LYS A 110 -9.46 -5.58 2.13
CA LYS A 110 -9.39 -6.85 1.40
C LYS A 110 -9.77 -6.72 -0.09
N ILE A 111 -9.42 -5.59 -0.71
CA ILE A 111 -9.74 -5.32 -2.11
C ILE A 111 -8.74 -6.06 -3.00
N ARG A 112 -9.25 -7.01 -3.79
CA ARG A 112 -8.44 -7.83 -4.72
C ARG A 112 -7.97 -7.08 -5.95
N ILE A 113 -8.71 -6.05 -6.38
CA ILE A 113 -8.46 -5.30 -7.61
C ILE A 113 -7.93 -3.91 -7.25
N PRO A 114 -6.60 -3.66 -7.36
CA PRO A 114 -6.01 -2.39 -6.96
C PRO A 114 -6.62 -1.17 -7.67
N ASN A 115 -7.04 -1.34 -8.93
CA ASN A 115 -7.64 -0.28 -9.73
C ASN A 115 -8.94 0.26 -9.11
N THR A 116 -9.73 -0.58 -8.43
CA THR A 116 -10.96 -0.16 -7.74
C THR A 116 -10.63 0.84 -6.62
N LEU A 117 -9.61 0.54 -5.82
CA LEU A 117 -9.16 1.46 -4.77
C LEU A 117 -8.55 2.73 -5.38
N HIS A 118 -7.72 2.59 -6.41
CA HIS A 118 -7.08 3.73 -7.07
C HIS A 118 -8.11 4.73 -7.60
N ASN A 119 -9.15 4.26 -8.30
CA ASN A 119 -10.22 5.10 -8.83
C ASN A 119 -11.00 5.80 -7.72
N ALA A 120 -11.28 5.09 -6.62
CA ALA A 120 -11.94 5.68 -5.45
C ALA A 120 -11.08 6.78 -4.83
N LEU A 121 -9.81 6.51 -4.56
CA LEU A 121 -8.86 7.47 -4.00
C LEU A 121 -8.68 8.70 -4.90
N HIS A 122 -8.52 8.50 -6.21
CA HIS A 122 -8.39 9.60 -7.17
C HIS A 122 -9.62 10.52 -7.15
N GLY A 123 -10.83 9.94 -7.16
CA GLY A 123 -12.08 10.72 -7.07
C GLY A 123 -12.21 11.49 -5.75
N LEU A 124 -11.82 10.87 -4.64
CA LEU A 124 -11.88 11.50 -3.31
C LEU A 124 -10.89 12.68 -3.19
N VAL A 125 -9.68 12.53 -3.73
CA VAL A 125 -8.69 13.62 -3.78
C VAL A 125 -9.16 14.76 -4.67
N LYS A 126 -9.67 14.44 -5.87
CA LYS A 126 -10.21 15.45 -6.80
C LYS A 126 -11.32 16.28 -6.17
N ASN A 127 -12.13 15.67 -5.32
CA ASN A 127 -13.24 16.30 -4.62
C ASN A 127 -12.86 16.93 -3.27
N ASN A 128 -11.56 17.02 -2.93
CA ASN A 128 -11.06 17.55 -1.66
C ASN A 128 -11.62 16.86 -0.40
N GLN A 129 -12.02 15.59 -0.50
CA GLN A 129 -12.56 14.82 0.63
C GLN A 129 -11.44 14.18 1.46
N ILE A 130 -10.28 13.96 0.83
CA ILE A 130 -9.02 13.52 1.44
C ILE A 130 -7.85 14.22 0.77
N GLY A 131 -6.73 14.35 1.50
CA GLY A 131 -5.46 14.82 0.95
C GLY A 131 -4.62 13.67 0.38
N ARG A 132 -3.67 14.02 -0.49
CA ARG A 132 -2.61 13.12 -0.97
C ARG A 132 -1.27 13.82 -0.84
N ARG A 133 -0.34 13.19 -0.13
CA ARG A 133 1.00 13.70 0.14
C ARG A 133 2.04 12.69 -0.35
N ARG A 134 3.11 13.18 -0.97
CA ARG A 134 4.24 12.33 -1.38
C ARG A 134 5.21 12.22 -0.22
N LEU A 135 5.58 10.99 0.15
CA LEU A 135 6.55 10.70 1.18
C LEU A 135 7.63 9.80 0.55
N GLU A 136 8.76 10.41 0.17
CA GLU A 136 9.86 9.77 -0.56
C GLU A 136 9.37 8.89 -1.73
N ARG A 137 9.26 7.57 -1.49
CA ARG A 137 8.92 6.53 -2.45
C ARG A 137 7.42 6.17 -2.50
N PHE A 138 6.61 6.66 -1.56
CA PHE A 138 5.21 6.27 -1.43
C PHE A 138 4.25 7.48 -1.37
N PHE A 139 2.97 7.22 -1.59
CA PHE A 139 1.91 8.19 -1.37
C PHE A 139 1.21 7.91 -0.05
N LEU A 140 0.99 8.96 0.72
CA LEU A 140 0.19 8.95 1.94
C LEU A 140 -1.12 9.69 1.67
N TYR A 141 -2.24 9.05 2.00
CA TYR A 141 -3.54 9.68 1.99
C TYR A 141 -3.85 10.18 3.40
N THR A 142 -4.21 11.45 3.48
CA THR A 142 -4.39 12.18 4.74
C THR A 142 -5.77 12.79 4.81
N ASP A 143 -6.11 13.35 5.96
CA ASP A 143 -7.27 14.22 6.10
C ASP A 143 -7.21 15.38 5.09
N ALA A 144 -8.38 15.92 4.74
CA ALA A 144 -8.49 17.10 3.90
C ALA A 144 -8.16 18.38 4.70
N ASN A 145 -8.37 18.38 6.01
CA ASN A 145 -7.95 19.46 6.89
C ASN A 145 -6.42 19.53 6.96
N PRO A 146 -5.79 20.68 6.63
CA PRO A 146 -4.33 20.82 6.61
C PRO A 146 -3.63 20.55 7.95
N GLU A 147 -4.20 20.97 9.07
CA GLU A 147 -3.60 20.79 10.40
C GLU A 147 -3.55 19.31 10.77
N LYS A 148 -4.68 18.62 10.59
CA LYS A 148 -4.76 17.18 10.84
C LYS A 148 -3.91 16.37 9.86
N ALA A 149 -3.85 16.79 8.60
CA ALA A 149 -2.95 16.19 7.63
C ALA A 149 -1.47 16.34 8.04
N GLN A 150 -1.09 17.48 8.62
CA GLN A 150 0.27 17.71 9.11
C GLN A 150 0.59 16.83 10.33
N LEU A 151 -0.36 16.67 11.26
CA LEU A 151 -0.22 15.74 12.38
C LEU A 151 -0.01 14.31 11.88
N GLN A 152 -0.84 13.86 10.94
CA GLN A 152 -0.72 12.53 10.34
C GLN A 152 0.63 12.30 9.65
N LEU A 153 1.14 13.30 8.94
CA LEU A 153 2.46 13.25 8.32
C LEU A 153 3.58 13.13 9.35
N ASN A 154 3.51 13.87 10.45
CA ASN A 154 4.51 13.85 11.51
C ASN A 154 4.52 12.48 12.21
N THR A 155 3.35 11.95 12.58
CA THR A 155 3.21 10.60 13.15
C THR A 155 3.77 9.55 12.20
N ARG A 156 3.46 9.65 10.90
CA ARG A 156 3.98 8.72 9.89
C ARG A 156 5.51 8.74 9.81
N ARG A 157 6.13 9.92 9.79
CA ARG A 157 7.60 10.06 9.75
C ARG A 157 8.25 9.45 11.00
N PHE A 158 7.68 9.69 12.17
CA PHE A 158 8.15 9.13 13.41
C PHE A 158 8.09 7.59 13.42
N LEU A 159 6.98 7.01 12.96
CA LEU A 159 6.84 5.55 12.83
C LEU A 159 7.88 4.98 11.88
N LEU A 160 8.07 5.60 10.71
CA LEU A 160 9.06 5.14 9.73
C LEU A 160 10.50 5.22 10.24
N GLN A 161 10.85 6.23 11.04
CA GLN A 161 12.17 6.33 11.67
C GLN A 161 12.38 5.22 12.71
N LYS A 162 11.34 4.87 13.48
CA LYS A 162 11.40 3.77 14.46
C LYS A 162 11.49 2.39 13.81
N THR A 163 10.80 2.18 12.70
CA THR A 163 10.77 0.90 11.99
C THR A 163 11.81 0.79 10.87
N ALA A 164 12.56 1.86 10.60
CA ALA A 164 13.69 1.76 9.70
C ALA A 164 14.61 0.68 10.27
N PRO A 165 14.96 -0.37 9.49
CA PRO A 165 16.00 -1.27 9.93
C PRO A 165 17.19 -0.38 10.28
N VAL A 166 17.79 -0.61 11.46
CA VAL A 166 19.13 -0.13 11.73
C VAL A 166 19.98 -0.80 10.65
N VAL A 167 20.12 -0.14 9.51
CA VAL A 167 21.04 -0.57 8.47
C VAL A 167 22.38 -0.30 9.10
N GLU A 168 22.94 -1.32 9.74
CA GLU A 168 24.35 -1.30 10.06
C GLU A 168 25.08 -0.88 8.78
N PRO A 169 26.01 0.09 8.86
CA PRO A 169 26.75 0.50 7.69
C PRO A 169 27.32 -0.76 7.02
N PRO A 170 27.23 -0.88 5.68
CA PRO A 170 27.75 -2.05 5.01
C PRO A 170 29.21 -2.26 5.42
N SER A 171 29.60 -3.52 5.65
CA SER A 171 30.99 -3.81 6.00
C SER A 171 31.92 -3.25 4.91
N ALA A 172 33.13 -2.83 5.31
CA ALA A 172 34.12 -2.31 4.37
C ALA A 172 34.34 -3.28 3.19
N GLU A 173 34.25 -4.59 3.44
CA GLU A 173 34.36 -5.64 2.44
C GLU A 173 33.22 -5.60 1.41
N LEU A 174 31.97 -5.45 1.85
CA LEU A 174 30.82 -5.34 0.96
C LEU A 174 30.90 -4.06 0.13
N THR A 175 31.29 -2.94 0.75
CA THR A 175 31.50 -1.67 0.04
C THR A 175 32.58 -1.81 -1.03
N ILE A 176 33.73 -2.41 -0.70
CA ILE A 176 34.83 -2.65 -1.65
C ILE A 176 34.34 -3.53 -2.80
N ALA A 177 33.63 -4.63 -2.52
CA ALA A 177 33.13 -5.54 -3.55
C ALA A 177 32.18 -4.85 -4.55
N VAL A 178 31.24 -4.03 -4.06
CA VAL A 178 30.32 -3.26 -4.90
C VAL A 178 31.07 -2.25 -5.78
N LEU A 179 32.05 -1.53 -5.21
CA LEU A 179 32.84 -0.55 -5.96
C LEU A 179 33.69 -1.22 -7.05
N ILE A 180 34.29 -2.38 -6.77
CA ILE A 180 35.02 -3.16 -7.78
C ILE A 180 34.11 -3.56 -8.94
N GLU A 181 32.91 -4.05 -8.65
CA GLU A 181 31.95 -4.47 -9.68
C GLU A 181 31.48 -3.28 -10.52
N ALA A 182 31.26 -2.12 -9.90
CA ALA A 182 30.98 -0.87 -10.60
C ALA A 182 32.13 -0.44 -11.53
N PHE A 183 33.39 -0.57 -11.11
CA PHE A 183 34.55 -0.26 -11.97
C PHE A 183 34.66 -1.23 -13.16
N LYS A 184 34.38 -2.53 -12.94
CA LYS A 184 34.41 -3.55 -14.00
C LYS A 184 33.33 -3.34 -15.04
N THR A 185 32.09 -3.04 -14.62
CA THR A 185 30.95 -2.80 -15.53
C THR A 185 31.17 -1.60 -16.45
N VAL A 186 31.75 -0.51 -15.92
CA VAL A 186 32.05 0.70 -16.70
C VAL A 186 33.41 0.58 -17.45
N LYS A 187 34.11 -0.55 -17.31
CA LYS A 187 35.43 -0.83 -17.90
C LYS A 187 36.47 0.26 -17.61
N ILE A 188 36.36 0.89 -16.43
CA ILE A 188 37.29 1.92 -16.00
C ILE A 188 38.61 1.26 -15.69
N ARG A 189 39.68 1.70 -16.36
CA ARG A 189 41.05 1.30 -16.04
C ARG A 189 41.70 2.41 -15.25
N VAL A 190 42.38 2.06 -14.17
CA VAL A 190 43.00 3.04 -13.28
C VAL A 190 44.49 2.76 -13.16
N SER A 191 45.32 3.79 -13.27
CA SER A 191 46.77 3.72 -13.07
C SER A 191 47.10 3.60 -11.57
N PRO A 192 47.85 2.56 -11.14
CA PRO A 192 48.28 2.41 -9.75
C PRO A 192 49.14 3.57 -9.24
N THR A 193 49.96 4.18 -10.12
CA THR A 193 50.82 5.31 -9.77
C THR A 193 49.99 6.55 -9.42
N LEU A 194 48.99 6.85 -10.25
CA LEU A 194 48.09 7.98 -10.03
C LEU A 194 47.28 7.84 -8.74
N VAL A 195 46.92 6.60 -8.37
CA VAL A 195 46.19 6.32 -7.12
C VAL A 195 47.09 6.51 -5.91
N ALA A 196 48.33 6.01 -5.95
CA ALA A 196 49.30 6.21 -4.87
C ALA A 196 49.57 7.70 -4.64
N GLU A 197 49.83 8.47 -5.70
CA GLU A 197 50.05 9.92 -5.62
C GLU A 197 48.85 10.67 -5.03
N ARG A 198 47.62 10.34 -5.47
CA ARG A 198 46.41 10.99 -4.97
C ARG A 198 46.07 10.62 -3.54
N LEU A 199 46.43 9.43 -3.08
CA LEU A 199 46.26 9.03 -1.69
C LEU A 199 47.30 9.70 -0.80
N ASP A 200 48.53 9.84 -1.27
CA ASP A 200 49.61 10.52 -0.54
C ASP A 200 49.31 12.01 -0.33
N VAL A 201 48.80 12.70 -1.37
CA VAL A 201 48.29 14.09 -1.25
C VAL A 201 47.16 14.23 -0.22
N ARG A 202 46.42 13.14 0.05
CA ARG A 202 45.35 13.09 1.07
C ARG A 202 45.86 12.63 2.44
N GLY A 203 47.18 12.53 2.63
CA GLY A 203 47.80 12.13 3.90
C GLY A 203 47.80 10.62 4.14
N MET A 204 47.54 9.80 3.11
CA MET A 204 47.64 8.34 3.18
C MET A 204 48.87 7.87 2.42
N SER A 205 49.96 7.62 3.12
CA SER A 205 51.20 7.10 2.52
C SER A 205 51.02 5.65 2.09
N VAL A 206 50.76 5.45 0.79
CA VAL A 206 50.61 4.14 0.15
C VAL A 206 51.59 4.06 -1.01
N THR A 207 52.41 3.02 -1.04
CA THR A 207 53.36 2.80 -2.14
C THR A 207 52.65 2.27 -3.39
N VAL A 208 53.19 2.59 -4.57
CA VAL A 208 52.67 2.08 -5.85
C VAL A 208 52.59 0.54 -5.87
N GLU A 209 53.50 -0.14 -5.19
CA GLU A 209 53.52 -1.60 -5.12
C GLU A 209 52.39 -2.16 -4.24
N GLN A 210 52.08 -1.50 -3.12
CA GLN A 210 50.90 -1.84 -2.31
C GLN A 210 49.61 -1.67 -3.11
N VAL A 211 49.48 -0.59 -3.91
CA VAL A 211 48.31 -0.37 -4.77
C VAL A 211 48.16 -1.48 -5.82
N LYS A 212 49.26 -1.89 -6.46
CA LYS A 212 49.23 -3.01 -7.43
C LYS A 212 48.79 -4.32 -6.78
N GLN A 213 49.33 -4.66 -5.62
CA GLN A 213 48.96 -5.87 -4.89
C GLN A 213 47.46 -5.89 -4.55
N ILE A 214 46.91 -4.76 -4.14
CA ILE A 214 45.46 -4.59 -3.88
C ILE A 214 44.66 -4.78 -5.18
N PHE A 215 45.09 -4.17 -6.28
CA PHE A 215 44.39 -4.28 -7.56
C PHE A 215 44.37 -5.72 -8.08
N THR A 216 45.49 -6.43 -7.97
CA THR A 216 45.58 -7.86 -8.33
C THR A 216 44.68 -8.71 -7.45
N ARG A 217 44.74 -8.53 -6.12
CA ARG A 217 43.92 -9.29 -5.17
C ARG A 217 42.42 -9.13 -5.43
N HIS A 218 41.99 -7.95 -5.87
CA HIS A 218 40.60 -7.61 -6.08
C HIS A 218 40.13 -7.65 -7.55
N GLY A 219 41.03 -8.03 -8.48
CA GLY A 219 40.72 -8.14 -9.91
C GLY A 219 40.34 -6.80 -10.57
N ILE A 220 40.93 -5.69 -10.13
CA ILE A 220 40.74 -4.36 -10.72
C ILE A 220 41.64 -4.23 -11.97
N PRO A 221 41.10 -3.92 -13.15
CA PRO A 221 41.89 -3.80 -14.37
C PRO A 221 42.78 -2.54 -14.35
N THR A 222 44.10 -2.74 -14.47
CA THR A 222 45.08 -1.64 -14.62
C THR A 222 45.22 -1.21 -16.08
N GLU A 223 45.66 0.03 -16.29
CA GLU A 223 46.19 0.45 -17.60
C GLU A 223 47.36 -0.46 -18.00
N LYS A 224 47.46 -0.80 -19.30
CA LYS A 224 48.60 -1.57 -19.80
C LYS A 224 49.84 -0.67 -19.68
N LYS A 225 50.92 -1.21 -19.11
CA LYS A 225 52.25 -0.61 -19.12
C LYS A 225 52.61 -0.27 -20.57
N THR A 226 52.61 1.00 -20.95
CA THR A 226 53.26 1.43 -22.18
C THR A 226 54.75 1.17 -21.95
N ALA A 227 55.28 0.14 -22.60
CA ALA A 227 56.71 -0.11 -22.62
C ALA A 227 57.38 1.12 -23.26
N SER A 228 58.20 1.81 -22.48
CA SER A 228 59.08 2.85 -22.96
C SER A 228 60.36 2.22 -23.52
N LEU A 229 60.74 2.68 -24.71
CA LEU A 229 62.11 2.84 -25.25
C LEU A 229 62.75 1.58 -25.89
N PRO A 230 63.64 1.77 -26.89
CA PRO A 230 64.77 2.72 -26.94
C PRO A 230 64.51 4.03 -27.68
#